data_AF-A0A7S1HFJ4-F1
#
_entry.id   AF-A0A7S1HFJ4-F1
#
_cell.length_a   1.000
_cell.length_b   1.000
_cell.length_c   1.000
_cell.angle_alpha   90.00
_cell.angle_beta   90.00
_cell.angle_gamma   90.00
#
_symmetry.space_group_name_H-M   'P 1'
#
loop_
_entity.id
_entity.type
_entity.pdbx_description
1 polymer ?
#
loop_
_entity_poly.entity_id
_entity_poly.type
_entity_poly.pdbx_seq_one_letter_code
_entity_poly.pdbx_strand_id
1 'polypeptide(L)'
;ATDVAVLLCNLGTPEAPTAAALRKYLAQFLADPRVVEIPKLIWLVILHGIILRVRPAKSAAKYATVWTKDGSPLKVWTEAQAKLLQGRLGERGLRVRVAPAMRY
;
A
#
# COMPACT_ATOMS: atom_id res chain seq x y z
N ALA A 1 15.02 -25.88 0.94
CA ALA A 1 13.72 -25.54 0.32
C ALA A 1 12.75 -25.12 1.42
N THR A 2 12.02 -24.03 1.25
CA THR A 2 10.88 -23.65 2.12
C THR A 2 9.62 -24.28 1.56
N ASP A 3 8.85 -24.98 2.39
CA ASP A 3 7.66 -25.72 1.93
C ASP A 3 6.40 -24.85 1.95
N VAL A 4 6.41 -23.76 2.72
CA VAL A 4 5.25 -22.87 2.91
C VAL A 4 5.70 -21.40 2.93
N ALA A 5 4.93 -20.54 2.25
CA ALA A 5 5.08 -19.10 2.30
C ALA A 5 3.83 -18.43 2.90
N VAL A 6 4.04 -17.44 3.75
CA VAL A 6 2.99 -16.59 4.34
C VAL A 6 3.15 -15.19 3.79
N LEU A 7 2.15 -14.72 3.04
CA LEU A 7 2.10 -13.37 2.50
C LEU A 7 1.20 -12.49 3.37
N LEU A 8 1.78 -11.45 3.97
CA LEU A 8 1.02 -10.40 4.66
C LEU A 8 0.58 -9.38 3.61
N CYS A 9 -0.62 -9.59 3.08
CA CYS A 9 -1.19 -8.74 2.04
C CYS A 9 -1.87 -7.50 2.63
N ASN A 10 -1.61 -6.33 2.06
CA ASN A 10 -2.31 -5.11 2.39
C ASN A 10 -2.44 -4.20 1.15
N LEU A 11 -3.25 -3.15 1.25
CA LEU A 11 -3.47 -2.20 0.15
C LEU A 11 -2.18 -1.52 -0.27
N GLY A 12 -1.35 -1.13 0.69
CA GLY A 12 -0.16 -0.31 0.43
C GLY A 12 -0.35 1.13 0.85
N THR A 13 0.63 1.94 0.48
CA THR A 13 0.76 3.33 0.93
C THR A 13 1.67 4.05 -0.06
N PRO A 14 1.48 5.34 -0.33
CA PRO A 14 2.38 6.10 -1.19
C PRO A 14 3.82 6.02 -0.70
N GLU A 15 4.79 6.21 -1.61
CA GLU A 15 6.22 6.22 -1.27
C GLU A 15 6.61 7.39 -0.35
N ALA A 16 5.85 8.49 -0.39
CA ALA A 16 6.09 9.71 0.39
C ALA A 16 4.78 10.46 0.66
N PRO A 17 4.70 11.32 1.70
CA PRO A 17 3.52 12.12 2.00
C PRO A 17 3.49 13.39 1.12
N THR A 18 3.79 13.27 -0.16
CA THR A 18 3.86 14.37 -1.12
C THR A 18 2.77 14.24 -2.17
N ALA A 19 2.33 15.37 -2.74
CA ALA A 19 1.29 15.36 -3.77
C ALA A 19 1.70 14.49 -5.00
N ALA A 20 2.99 14.47 -5.35
CA ALA A 20 3.49 13.67 -6.47
C ALA A 20 3.39 12.16 -6.19
N ALA A 21 3.82 11.70 -5.02
CA ALA A 21 3.72 10.30 -4.63
C ALA A 21 2.25 9.86 -4.47
N LEU A 22 1.41 10.71 -3.87
CA LEU A 22 -0.02 10.45 -3.75
C LEU A 22 -0.72 10.40 -5.11
N ARG A 23 -0.30 11.21 -6.08
CA ARG A 23 -0.87 11.15 -7.44
C ARG A 23 -0.60 9.80 -8.09
N LYS A 24 0.62 9.25 -7.95
CA LYS A 24 0.96 7.91 -8.46
C LYS A 24 0.15 6.82 -7.76
N TYR A 25 0.14 6.82 -6.43
CA TYR A 25 -0.63 5.87 -5.62
C TYR A 25 -2.12 5.90 -5.95
N LEU A 26 -2.74 7.08 -5.96
CA LEU A 26 -4.18 7.23 -6.27
C LEU A 26 -4.50 6.81 -7.71
N ALA A 27 -3.60 7.03 -8.66
CA ALA A 27 -3.80 6.60 -10.04
C ALA A 27 -3.86 5.07 -10.14
N GLN A 28 -2.99 4.36 -9.42
CA GLN A 28 -3.02 2.89 -9.38
C GLN A 28 -4.22 2.36 -8.60
N PHE A 29 -4.44 2.89 -7.38
CA PHE A 29 -5.51 2.43 -6.49
C PHE A 29 -6.90 2.63 -7.08
N LEU A 30 -7.18 3.82 -7.63
CA LEU A 30 -8.51 4.15 -8.14
C LEU A 30 -8.74 3.65 -9.56
N ALA A 31 -7.71 3.26 -10.31
CA ALA A 31 -7.90 2.64 -11.63
C ALA A 31 -8.27 1.15 -11.56
N ASP A 32 -8.13 0.50 -10.39
CA ASP A 32 -8.47 -0.91 -10.23
C ASP A 32 -10.00 -1.10 -10.24
N PRO A 33 -10.55 -1.92 -11.16
CA PRO A 33 -12.00 -2.16 -11.26
C PRO A 33 -12.57 -2.89 -10.04
N ARG A 34 -11.72 -3.48 -9.18
CA ARG A 34 -12.15 -4.06 -7.89
C ARG A 34 -12.35 -3.00 -6.80
N VAL A 35 -11.90 -1.76 -7.05
CA VAL A 35 -12.05 -0.63 -6.12
C VAL A 35 -13.15 0.32 -6.59
N VAL A 36 -13.30 0.50 -7.91
CA VAL A 36 -14.34 1.36 -8.50
C VAL A 36 -15.07 0.61 -9.61
N GLU A 37 -16.38 0.44 -9.44
CA GLU A 37 -17.24 -0.37 -10.32
C GLU A 37 -17.89 0.42 -11.47
N ILE A 38 -17.52 1.69 -11.66
CA ILE A 38 -18.00 2.55 -12.75
C ILE A 38 -17.39 2.08 -14.09
N PRO A 39 -18.12 2.14 -15.23
CA PRO A 39 -17.58 1.78 -16.54
C PRO A 39 -16.22 2.42 -16.81
N LYS A 40 -15.22 1.58 -17.10
CA LYS A 40 -13.79 1.95 -17.09
C LYS A 40 -13.47 3.23 -17.87
N LEU A 41 -14.05 3.41 -19.05
CA LEU A 41 -13.76 4.57 -19.88
C LEU A 41 -14.25 5.87 -19.24
N ILE A 42 -15.49 5.88 -18.72
CA ILE A 42 -16.09 7.01 -18.02
C ILE A 42 -15.25 7.33 -16.78
N TRP A 43 -14.88 6.30 -16.03
CA TRP A 43 -14.11 6.48 -14.80
C TRP A 43 -12.69 7.02 -15.05
N LEU A 44 -11.99 6.54 -16.08
CA LEU A 44 -10.64 7.04 -16.39
C LEU A 44 -10.65 8.52 -16.77
N VAL A 45 -11.69 9.00 -17.46
CA VAL A 45 -11.87 10.44 -17.75
C VAL A 45 -12.04 11.24 -16.46
N ILE A 46 -12.87 10.77 -15.52
CA ILE A 46 -13.07 11.42 -14.23
C ILE A 46 -11.78 11.38 -13.38
N LEU A 47 -11.11 10.23 -13.35
CA LEU A 47 -9.90 9.99 -12.59
C LEU A 47 -8.79 10.95 -13.02
N HIS A 48 -8.46 10.98 -14.31
CA HIS A 48 -7.35 11.78 -14.83
C HIS A 48 -7.74 13.25 -15.07
N GLY A 49 -9.02 13.55 -15.31
CA GLY A 49 -9.53 14.90 -15.56
C GLY A 49 -9.77 15.73 -14.31
N ILE A 50 -10.27 15.09 -13.23
CA ILE A 50 -10.70 15.79 -12.01
C ILE A 50 -9.92 15.28 -10.79
N ILE A 51 -10.02 13.98 -10.48
CA ILE A 51 -9.57 13.44 -9.20
C ILE A 51 -8.06 13.62 -9.01
N LEU A 52 -7.24 13.20 -9.97
CA LEU A 52 -5.79 13.28 -9.86
C LEU A 52 -5.25 14.71 -9.92
N ARG A 53 -6.05 15.69 -10.36
CA ARG A 53 -5.67 17.12 -10.37
C ARG A 53 -5.91 17.79 -9.01
N VAL A 54 -6.97 17.40 -8.30
CA VAL A 54 -7.40 18.12 -7.09
C VAL A 54 -7.09 17.35 -5.80
N ARG A 55 -7.25 16.03 -5.81
CA ARG A 55 -7.20 15.20 -4.60
C ARG A 55 -5.79 14.97 -4.01
N PRO A 56 -4.70 14.82 -4.79
CA PRO A 56 -3.40 14.43 -4.24
C PRO A 56 -2.85 15.38 -3.17
N ALA A 57 -2.99 16.69 -3.34
CA ALA A 57 -2.51 17.66 -2.35
C ALA A 57 -3.25 17.52 -1.00
N LYS A 58 -4.58 17.38 -1.05
CA LYS A 58 -5.41 17.18 0.16
C LYS A 58 -5.08 15.85 0.84
N SER A 59 -4.87 14.78 0.06
CA SER A 59 -4.45 13.49 0.61
C SER A 59 -3.05 13.55 1.21
N ALA A 60 -2.10 14.21 0.55
CA ALA A 60 -0.72 14.35 1.03
C ALA A 60 -0.68 15.03 2.41
N ALA A 61 -1.47 16.10 2.60
CA ALA A 61 -1.60 16.76 3.91
C ALA A 61 -2.07 15.78 5.01
N LYS A 62 -3.05 14.92 4.72
CA LYS A 62 -3.52 13.89 5.68
C LYS A 62 -2.48 12.80 5.95
N TYR A 63 -1.74 12.37 4.91
CA TYR A 63 -0.66 11.41 5.12
C TYR A 63 0.47 12.02 5.94
N ALA A 64 0.77 13.30 5.74
CA ALA A 64 1.80 14.02 6.49
C ALA A 64 1.50 14.08 8.00
N THR A 65 0.23 14.18 8.43
CA THR A 65 -0.11 14.22 9.86
C THR A 65 0.20 12.94 10.61
N VAL A 66 0.36 11.81 9.91
CA VAL A 66 0.66 10.49 10.50
C VAL A 66 2.01 9.95 10.03
N TRP A 67 2.76 10.70 9.22
CA TRP A 67 4.02 10.24 8.67
C TRP A 67 5.11 10.24 9.74
N THR A 68 5.91 9.18 9.79
CA THR A 68 7.03 9.10 10.73
C THR A 68 8.36 9.28 10.00
N LYS A 69 9.44 9.45 10.77
CA LYS A 69 10.81 9.44 10.24
C LYS A 69 11.16 8.15 9.49
N ASP A 70 10.52 7.04 9.87
CA ASP A 70 10.76 5.71 9.32
C ASP A 70 9.85 5.41 8.11
N GLY A 71 8.92 6.32 7.79
CA GLY A 71 8.02 6.24 6.64
C GLY A 71 6.54 6.14 7.01
N SER A 72 5.75 5.52 6.14
CA SER A 72 4.33 5.28 6.42
C SER A 72 4.18 4.25 7.56
N PRO A 73 3.41 4.55 8.63
CA PRO A 73 3.19 3.61 9.72
C PRO A 73 2.70 2.24 9.24
N LEU A 74 1.84 2.19 8.22
CA LEU A 74 1.32 0.95 7.66
C LEU A 74 2.45 0.04 7.16
N LYS A 75 3.37 0.61 6.37
CA LYS A 75 4.50 -0.14 5.80
C LYS A 75 5.47 -0.56 6.90
N VAL A 76 5.87 0.38 7.76
CA VAL A 76 6.81 0.14 8.87
C VAL A 76 6.31 -1.01 9.77
N TRP A 77 5.05 -0.95 10.19
CA TRP A 77 4.49 -1.99 11.06
C TRP A 77 4.26 -3.31 10.34
N THR A 78 3.88 -3.30 9.06
CA THR A 78 3.72 -4.54 8.29
C THR A 78 5.06 -5.27 8.11
N GLU A 79 6.14 -4.54 7.85
CA GLU A 79 7.49 -5.09 7.75
C GLU A 79 7.97 -5.64 9.10
N ALA A 80 7.74 -4.91 10.19
CA ALA A 80 8.06 -5.35 11.54
C ALA A 80 7.29 -6.64 11.92
N GLN A 81 5.98 -6.67 11.63
CA GLN A 81 5.13 -7.85 11.84
C GLN A 81 5.63 -9.05 11.05
N ALA A 82 5.96 -8.88 9.77
CA ALA A 82 6.51 -9.95 8.94
C ALA A 82 7.81 -10.53 9.53
N LYS A 83 8.72 -9.65 9.97
CA LYS A 83 9.99 -10.05 10.59
C LYS A 83 9.79 -10.80 11.91
N LEU A 84 8.93 -10.28 12.78
CA LEU A 84 8.64 -10.91 14.07
C LEU A 84 7.93 -12.26 13.91
N LEU A 85 7.00 -12.36 12.95
CA LEU A 85 6.32 -13.60 12.65
C LEU A 85 7.28 -14.65 12.06
N GLN A 86 8.18 -14.24 11.17
CA GLN A 86 9.23 -15.11 10.64
C GLN A 86 10.08 -15.72 11.76
N GLY A 87 10.50 -14.90 12.74
CA GLY A 87 11.28 -15.34 13.89
C GLY A 87 10.51 -16.34 14.76
N ARG A 88 9.27 -15.98 15.17
CA ARG A 88 8.43 -16.83 16.02
C ARG A 88 8.10 -18.19 15.38
N LEU A 89 7.90 -18.24 14.07
CA LEU A 89 7.65 -19.51 13.38
C LEU A 89 8.94 -20.33 13.24
N GLY A 90 10.09 -19.68 13.05
CA GLY A 90 11.39 -20.33 13.05
C GLY A 90 11.78 -20.94 14.41
N GLU A 91 11.51 -20.23 15.52
CA GLU A 91 11.69 -20.73 16.89
C GLU A 91 10.87 -22.00 17.17
N ARG A 92 9.75 -22.18 16.46
CA ARG A 92 8.90 -23.38 16.53
C ARG A 92 9.35 -24.49 15.58
N GLY A 93 10.49 -24.35 14.90
CA GLY A 93 11.03 -25.32 13.95
C GLY A 93 10.30 -25.34 12.59
N LEU A 94 9.44 -24.36 12.30
CA LEU A 94 8.69 -24.32 11.04
C LEU A 94 9.53 -23.73 9.91
N ARG A 95 9.61 -24.44 8.78
CA ARG A 95 10.31 -24.00 7.56
C ARG A 95 9.41 -23.11 6.69
N VAL A 96 9.17 -21.89 7.14
CA VAL A 96 8.28 -20.92 6.47
C VAL A 96 9.03 -19.70 5.97
N ARG A 97 8.56 -19.09 4.88
CA ARG A 97 8.96 -17.75 4.45
C ARG A 97 7.81 -16.77 4.69
N VAL A 98 8.02 -15.76 5.53
CA VAL A 98 7.06 -14.67 5.71
C VAL A 98 7.51 -13.46 4.91
N ALA A 99 6.62 -12.89 4.10
CA ALA A 99 6.90 -11.69 3.33
C ALA A 99 5.69 -10.74 3.29
N PRO A 100 5.90 -9.43 3.39
CA PRO A 100 4.84 -8.46 3.17
C PRO A 100 4.58 -8.25 1.66
N ALA A 101 3.33 -7.98 1.28
CA ALA A 101 2.94 -7.68 -0.08
C ALA A 101 1.93 -6.52 -0.09
N MET A 102 2.32 -5.41 -0.74
CA MET A 102 1.47 -4.23 -0.91
C MET A 102 0.97 -4.18 -2.35
N ARG A 103 -0.29 -3.81 -2.56
CA ARG A 103 -0.91 -3.81 -3.88
C ARG A 103 -0.64 -2.53 -4.68
N TYR A 104 -0.61 -1.36 -4.04
CA TYR A 104 -0.52 -0.04 -4.66
C TYR A 104 0.55 0.85 -4.02
#